data_AF-A0A914D683-F1
#
_entry.id   AF-A0A914D683-F1
#
_cell.length_a   1.000
_cell.length_b   1.000
_cell.length_c   1.000
_cell.angle_alpha   90.00
_cell.angle_beta   90.00
_cell.angle_gamma   90.00
#
_symmetry.space_group_name_H-M   'P 1'
#
loop_
_entity.id
_entity.type
_entity.pdbx_description
1 polymer ?
#
loop_
_entity_poly.entity_id
_entity_poly.type
_entity_poly.pdbx_seq_one_letter_code
_entity_poly.pdbx_strand_id
1 'polypeptide(L)'
;MQMPTTVKQYIHRVGRTARAGKTGRSISLVGEEERKILKSILKLNKGKALTQRVVEPEVISAYKDRIDTLNPSVKKIEEEEKMEKSMRQAEKELEKTENKLKKGEDEREGRIWFQSKQAKQQEKKKLKVEFKKKLAEQEQKKKTPEQIRAEKESAFHAREAKRARKGKKIRAVVEYDTPGRSNMGRNSAKNSKKKKKSSFTSQLTNVGSKAIKRYRYGPDDAEFRQAKRAKMQQGEIRQQKRRK
;
A
#
# COMPACT_ATOMS: atom_id res chain seq x y z
N MET A 1 37.91 10.40 5.02
CA MET A 1 38.53 9.23 4.34
C MET A 1 39.20 8.37 5.40
N GLN A 2 38.43 7.54 6.10
CA GLN A 2 38.90 6.79 7.26
C GLN A 2 39.08 5.30 6.93
N MET A 3 40.07 4.68 7.57
CA MET A 3 40.27 3.24 7.52
C MET A 3 39.02 2.50 8.00
N PRO A 4 38.56 1.46 7.28
CA PRO A 4 37.38 0.71 7.68
C PRO A 4 37.67 -0.08 8.98
N THR A 5 36.65 -0.28 9.80
CA THR A 5 36.75 -0.95 11.10
C THR A 5 36.99 -2.45 10.97
N THR A 6 36.63 -3.06 9.84
CA THR A 6 36.78 -4.51 9.60
C THR A 6 37.64 -4.78 8.37
N VAL A 7 38.49 -5.81 8.46
CA VAL A 7 39.36 -6.25 7.36
C VAL A 7 38.57 -6.65 6.10
N LYS A 8 37.43 -7.32 6.26
CA LYS A 8 36.57 -7.69 5.11
C LYS A 8 36.13 -6.47 4.30
N GLN A 9 35.77 -5.39 4.99
CA GLN A 9 35.41 -4.13 4.34
C GLN A 9 36.62 -3.48 3.67
N TYR A 10 37.81 -3.57 4.26
CA TYR A 10 39.05 -3.13 3.61
C TYR A 10 39.27 -3.86 2.29
N ILE A 11 39.16 -5.19 2.27
CA ILE A 11 39.30 -6.01 1.05
C ILE A 11 38.31 -5.56 -0.03
N HIS A 12 37.04 -5.34 0.32
CA HIS A 12 36.04 -4.85 -0.63
C HIS A 12 36.35 -3.44 -1.15
N ARG A 13 36.90 -2.56 -0.30
CA ARG A 13 37.29 -1.20 -0.70
C ARG A 13 38.44 -1.23 -1.68
N VAL A 14 39.53 -1.94 -1.37
CA VAL A 14 40.70 -2.03 -2.26
C VAL A 14 40.41 -2.83 -3.53
N GLY A 15 39.52 -3.81 -3.46
CA GLY A 15 39.03 -4.60 -4.60
C GLY A 15 38.19 -3.79 -5.61
N ARG A 16 37.93 -2.50 -5.36
CA ARG A 16 37.42 -1.60 -6.41
C ARG A 16 38.46 -1.29 -7.47
N THR A 17 39.74 -1.31 -7.11
CA THR A 17 40.88 -1.06 -8.01
C THR A 17 41.37 -2.37 -8.67
N ALA A 18 42.31 -2.26 -9.61
CA ALA A 18 43.00 -3.40 -10.25
C ALA A 18 42.06 -4.47 -10.89
N ARG A 19 41.10 -4.03 -11.72
CA ARG A 19 40.14 -4.92 -12.40
C ARG A 19 40.69 -5.44 -13.73
N ALA A 20 40.26 -6.64 -14.13
CA ALA A 20 40.55 -7.24 -15.43
C ALA A 20 42.06 -7.24 -15.80
N GLY A 21 42.91 -7.66 -14.86
CA GLY A 21 44.36 -7.75 -15.07
C GLY A 21 45.13 -6.43 -15.05
N LYS A 22 44.45 -5.29 -14.89
CA LYS A 22 45.13 -3.98 -14.76
C LYS A 22 45.72 -3.80 -13.36
N THR A 23 46.84 -3.08 -13.27
CA THR A 23 47.42 -2.69 -11.97
C THR A 23 46.57 -1.59 -11.33
N GLY A 24 46.56 -1.55 -10.00
CA GLY A 24 45.84 -0.55 -9.22
C GLY A 24 46.58 -0.25 -7.93
N ARG A 25 46.50 0.99 -7.46
CA ARG A 25 47.13 1.45 -6.23
C ARG A 25 46.05 1.94 -5.27
N SER A 26 46.15 1.55 -4.01
CA SER A 26 45.27 2.04 -2.94
C SER A 26 46.12 2.69 -1.86
N ILE A 27 45.73 3.89 -1.46
CA ILE A 27 46.39 4.66 -0.40
C ILE A 27 45.41 4.76 0.76
N SER A 28 45.88 4.39 1.95
CA SER A 28 45.08 4.43 3.18
C SER A 28 45.79 5.29 4.21
N LEU A 29 45.06 6.25 4.76
CA LEU A 29 45.51 7.07 5.89
C LEU A 29 45.17 6.31 7.18
N VAL A 30 46.17 6.02 8.00
CA VAL A 30 46.02 5.20 9.22
C VAL A 30 46.38 6.07 10.41
N GLY A 31 45.43 6.22 11.35
CA GLY A 31 45.67 6.84 12.65
C GLY A 31 46.08 5.81 13.71
N GLU A 32 46.12 6.24 14.96
CA GLU A 32 46.51 5.39 16.08
C GLU A 32 45.46 4.30 16.36
N GLU A 33 44.18 4.63 16.25
CA GLU A 33 43.05 3.74 16.53
C GLU A 33 43.03 2.52 15.58
N GLU A 34 43.33 2.73 14.30
CA GLU A 34 43.22 1.68 13.28
C GLU A 34 44.48 0.82 13.15
N ARG A 35 45.49 1.02 14.01
CA ARG A 35 46.75 0.26 14.02
C ARG A 35 46.53 -1.24 14.23
N LYS A 36 45.51 -1.63 14.99
CA LYS A 36 45.11 -3.05 15.19
C LYS A 36 44.70 -3.71 13.87
N ILE A 37 43.93 -2.99 13.06
CA ILE A 37 43.42 -3.46 11.77
C ILE A 37 44.57 -3.51 10.76
N LEU A 38 45.45 -2.50 10.74
CA LEU A 38 46.65 -2.53 9.90
C LEU A 38 47.52 -3.77 10.19
N LYS A 39 47.76 -4.10 11.46
CA LYS A 39 48.48 -5.33 11.85
C LYS A 39 47.80 -6.58 11.31
N SER A 40 46.47 -6.66 11.37
CA SER A 40 45.73 -7.80 10.82
C SER A 40 45.83 -7.91 9.29
N ILE A 41 45.83 -6.78 8.57
CA ILE A 41 46.00 -6.73 7.11
C ILE A 41 47.41 -7.18 6.71
N LEU A 42 48.44 -6.74 7.44
CA LEU A 42 49.83 -7.17 7.24
C LEU A 42 50.02 -8.67 7.49
N LYS A 43 49.38 -9.20 8.55
CA LYS A 43 49.40 -10.64 8.84
C LYS A 43 48.74 -11.49 7.76
N LEU A 44 47.71 -10.98 7.08
CA LEU A 44 47.04 -11.68 5.98
C LEU A 44 47.85 -11.59 4.68
N ASN A 45 48.55 -10.48 4.44
CA ASN A 45 49.38 -10.26 3.25
C ASN A 45 50.85 -10.59 3.53
N LYS A 46 51.14 -11.82 3.96
CA LYS A 46 52.53 -12.27 4.16
C LYS A 46 53.26 -12.32 2.81
N GLY A 47 54.41 -11.66 2.71
CA GLY A 47 55.27 -11.70 1.52
C GLY A 47 55.19 -10.50 0.57
N LYS A 48 54.33 -9.50 0.83
CA LYS A 48 54.36 -8.22 0.10
C LYS A 48 54.67 -7.06 1.04
N ALA A 49 55.72 -6.31 0.74
CA ALA A 49 56.09 -5.14 1.52
C ALA A 49 55.08 -4.00 1.27
N LEU A 50 54.46 -3.51 2.35
CA LEU A 50 53.66 -2.29 2.32
C LEU A 50 54.60 -1.08 2.40
N THR A 51 54.52 -0.17 1.44
CA THR A 51 55.28 1.08 1.49
C THR A 51 54.64 2.02 2.52
N GLN A 52 55.24 2.11 3.71
CA GLN A 52 54.84 3.09 4.71
C GLN A 52 55.51 4.43 4.40
N ARG A 53 54.72 5.50 4.30
CA ARG A 53 55.20 6.87 4.22
C ARG A 53 54.73 7.63 5.44
N VAL A 54 55.67 8.20 6.18
CA VAL A 54 55.37 9.12 7.28
C VAL A 54 55.29 10.51 6.66
N VAL A 55 54.22 11.24 6.98
CA VAL A 55 54.05 12.63 6.55
C VAL A 55 54.58 13.52 7.67
N GLU A 56 55.43 14.48 7.31
CA GLU A 56 55.99 15.43 8.28
C GLU A 56 54.89 16.34 8.86
N PRO A 57 54.97 16.67 10.15
CA PRO A 57 53.95 17.48 10.81
C PRO A 57 53.86 18.90 10.25
N GLU A 58 54.96 19.46 9.77
CA GLU A 58 55.01 20.81 9.18
C GLU A 58 54.18 20.92 7.89
N VAL A 59 54.25 19.89 7.05
CA VAL A 59 53.42 19.79 5.85
C VAL A 59 51.94 19.75 6.23
N ILE A 60 51.60 19.01 7.29
CA ILE A 60 50.22 18.93 7.78
C ILE A 60 49.73 20.29 8.27
N SER A 61 50.54 21.06 9.01
CA SER A 61 50.16 22.42 9.43
C SER A 61 49.96 23.36 8.24
N ALA A 62 50.86 23.36 7.26
CA ALA A 62 50.72 24.21 6.08
C ALA A 62 49.42 23.93 5.30
N TYR A 63 49.02 22.66 5.17
CA TYR A 63 47.75 22.30 4.54
C TYR A 63 46.53 22.64 5.41
N LYS A 64 46.64 22.56 6.74
CA LYS A 64 45.57 23.00 7.65
C LYS A 64 45.32 24.50 7.49
N ASP A 65 46.38 25.30 7.52
CA ASP A 65 46.28 26.76 7.34
C ASP A 65 45.64 27.09 5.99
N ARG A 66 46.05 26.38 4.92
CA ARG A 66 45.43 26.52 3.61
C ARG A 66 43.94 26.18 3.61
N ILE A 67 43.53 25.11 4.29
CA ILE A 67 42.11 24.76 4.41
C ILE A 67 41.36 25.86 5.18
N ASP A 68 41.94 26.39 6.24
CA ASP A 68 41.34 27.45 7.05
C ASP A 68 41.16 28.76 6.27
N THR A 69 42.08 29.09 5.37
CA THR A 69 41.91 30.23 4.46
C THR A 69 40.75 30.04 3.47
N LEU A 70 40.43 28.80 3.10
CA LEU A 70 39.36 28.47 2.14
C LEU A 70 37.99 28.32 2.80
N ASN A 71 37.95 27.95 4.09
CA ASN A 71 36.72 27.80 4.87
C ASN A 71 35.73 28.97 4.76
N PRO A 72 36.12 30.27 4.82
CA PRO A 72 35.16 31.36 4.67
C PRO A 72 34.54 31.40 3.27
N SER A 73 35.29 31.07 2.21
CA SER A 73 34.75 31.00 0.85
C SER A 73 33.75 29.86 0.71
N VAL A 74 34.04 28.69 1.29
CA VAL A 74 33.12 27.54 1.27
C VAL A 74 31.82 27.86 2.01
N LYS A 75 31.91 28.51 3.18
CA LYS A 75 30.73 28.94 3.95
C LYS A 75 29.83 29.90 3.17
N LYS A 76 30.42 30.87 2.45
CA LYS A 76 29.67 31.78 1.59
C LYS A 76 28.90 31.02 0.51
N ILE A 77 29.55 30.08 -0.18
CA ILE A 77 28.90 29.25 -1.19
C ILE A 77 27.76 28.41 -0.58
N GLU A 78 27.98 27.81 0.59
CA GLU A 78 26.92 27.05 1.28
C GLU A 78 25.71 27.92 1.67
N GLU A 79 25.95 29.17 2.07
CA GLU A 79 24.90 30.13 2.39
C GLU A 79 24.14 30.54 1.11
N GLU A 80 24.86 30.88 0.04
CA GLU A 80 24.28 31.19 -1.26
C GLU A 80 23.43 30.03 -1.81
N GLU A 81 23.92 28.80 -1.76
CA GLU A 81 23.17 27.60 -2.18
C GLU A 81 21.91 27.38 -1.33
N LYS A 82 21.97 27.64 0.00
CA LYS A 82 20.80 27.56 0.88
C LYS A 82 19.77 28.63 0.53
N MET A 83 20.22 29.86 0.27
CA MET A 83 19.36 30.97 -0.13
C MET A 83 18.71 30.68 -1.49
N GLU A 84 19.48 30.26 -2.49
CA GLU A 84 18.96 29.86 -3.80
C GLU A 84 17.94 28.73 -3.67
N LYS A 85 18.22 27.72 -2.83
CA LYS A 85 17.29 26.63 -2.56
C LYS A 85 15.99 27.11 -1.92
N SER A 86 16.04 28.06 -0.97
CA SER A 86 14.83 28.64 -0.37
C SER A 86 14.04 29.49 -1.35
N MET A 87 14.72 30.31 -2.16
CA MET A 87 14.09 31.12 -3.20
C MET A 87 13.39 30.24 -4.23
N ARG A 88 14.06 29.18 -4.68
CA ARG A 88 13.48 28.20 -5.58
C ARG A 88 12.28 27.47 -4.99
N GLN A 89 12.22 27.27 -3.67
CA GLN A 89 11.04 26.70 -3.01
C GLN A 89 9.89 27.70 -3.00
N ALA A 90 10.15 28.95 -2.64
CA ALA A 90 9.16 30.03 -2.67
C ALA A 90 8.61 30.27 -4.08
N GLU A 91 9.47 30.34 -5.10
CA GLU A 91 9.09 30.46 -6.51
C GLU A 91 8.19 29.30 -6.95
N LYS A 92 8.54 28.05 -6.60
CA LYS A 92 7.71 26.88 -6.90
C LYS A 92 6.35 26.94 -6.21
N GLU A 93 6.27 27.52 -5.03
CA GLU A 93 5.00 27.70 -4.32
C GLU A 93 4.14 28.78 -4.98
N LEU A 94 4.74 29.92 -5.33
CA LEU A 94 4.09 30.97 -6.11
C LEU A 94 3.59 30.45 -7.46
N GLU A 95 4.43 29.70 -8.18
CA GLU A 95 4.07 29.10 -9.47
C GLU A 95 2.93 28.07 -9.31
N LYS A 96 2.91 27.30 -8.22
CA LYS A 96 1.79 26.39 -7.92
C LYS A 96 0.51 27.18 -7.66
N THR A 97 0.56 28.27 -6.89
CA THR A 97 -0.61 29.11 -6.59
C THR A 97 -1.11 29.82 -7.84
N GLU A 98 -0.22 30.40 -8.65
CA GLU A 98 -0.57 31.04 -9.92
C GLU A 98 -1.21 30.04 -10.88
N ASN A 99 -0.61 28.87 -11.03
CA ASN A 99 -1.14 27.88 -11.95
C ASN A 99 -2.50 27.33 -11.46
N LYS A 100 -2.76 27.24 -10.14
CA LYS A 100 -4.08 26.90 -9.60
C LYS A 100 -5.10 28.01 -9.86
N LEU A 101 -4.69 29.27 -9.76
CA LEU A 101 -5.55 30.42 -10.06
C LEU A 101 -5.89 30.49 -11.56
N LYS A 102 -4.89 30.31 -12.44
CA LYS A 102 -5.03 30.39 -13.90
C LYS A 102 -5.81 29.23 -14.51
N LYS A 103 -5.61 27.99 -14.03
CA LYS A 103 -6.31 26.81 -14.56
C LYS A 103 -7.63 26.47 -13.85
N GLY A 104 -8.00 27.20 -12.80
CA GLY A 104 -9.07 26.77 -11.91
C GLY A 104 -8.71 25.46 -11.18
N GLU A 105 -9.59 25.02 -10.29
CA GLU A 105 -9.44 23.87 -9.40
C GLU A 105 -9.42 22.51 -10.11
N ASP A 106 -8.99 22.46 -11.38
CA ASP A 106 -8.82 21.20 -12.08
C ASP A 106 -7.59 20.49 -11.49
N GLU A 107 -7.90 19.46 -10.68
CA GLU A 107 -7.00 18.41 -10.24
C GLU A 107 -6.10 18.01 -11.41
N ARG A 108 -4.89 18.59 -11.47
CA ARG A 108 -3.87 18.10 -12.38
C ARG A 108 -3.62 16.66 -11.97
N GLU A 109 -4.11 15.74 -12.80
CA GLU A 109 -3.82 14.32 -12.70
C GLU A 109 -2.30 14.17 -12.61
N GLY A 110 -1.81 14.02 -11.37
CA GLY A 110 -0.38 13.94 -11.10
C GLY A 110 0.19 12.80 -11.91
N ARG A 111 1.38 13.01 -12.49
CA ARG A 111 2.15 12.05 -13.30
C ARG A 111 1.93 10.63 -12.77
N ILE A 112 1.07 9.87 -13.45
CA ILE A 112 0.62 8.56 -12.98
C ILE A 112 1.78 7.61 -13.22
N TRP A 113 2.63 7.40 -12.22
CA TRP A 113 3.63 6.34 -12.23
C TRP A 113 2.90 4.99 -12.21
N PHE A 114 2.52 4.52 -13.40
CA PHE A 114 2.00 3.21 -13.82
C PHE A 114 0.86 2.55 -13.00
N GLN A 115 0.44 3.12 -11.87
CA GLN A 115 -0.56 2.53 -11.00
C GLN A 115 -1.16 3.59 -10.07
N SER A 116 -2.49 3.69 -10.02
CA SER A 116 -3.16 4.59 -9.08
C SER A 116 -2.88 4.16 -7.63
N LYS A 117 -2.89 5.13 -6.69
CA LYS A 117 -2.71 4.86 -5.25
C LYS A 117 -3.73 3.82 -4.74
N GLN A 118 -4.94 3.84 -5.29
CA GLN A 118 -5.99 2.86 -5.02
C GLN A 118 -5.62 1.48 -5.55
N ALA A 119 -5.14 1.37 -6.79
CA ALA A 119 -4.70 0.09 -7.36
C ALA A 119 -3.53 -0.53 -6.57
N LYS A 120 -2.55 0.28 -6.14
CA LYS A 120 -1.44 -0.17 -5.27
C LYS A 120 -1.92 -0.66 -3.90
N GLN A 121 -2.90 0.01 -3.30
CA GLN A 121 -3.49 -0.43 -2.03
C GLN A 121 -4.28 -1.73 -2.20
N GLN A 122 -5.04 -1.87 -3.27
CA GLN A 122 -5.79 -3.09 -3.57
C GLN A 122 -4.85 -4.27 -3.80
N GLU A 123 -3.76 -4.08 -4.55
CA GLU A 123 -2.76 -5.12 -4.79
C GLU A 123 -2.05 -5.53 -3.49
N LYS A 124 -1.64 -4.55 -2.66
CA LYS A 124 -1.06 -4.84 -1.34
C LYS A 124 -2.03 -5.61 -0.43
N LYS A 125 -3.34 -5.33 -0.51
CA LYS A 125 -4.37 -6.10 0.22
C LYS A 125 -4.50 -7.51 -0.33
N LYS A 126 -4.53 -7.69 -1.66
CA LYS A 126 -4.59 -9.01 -2.31
C LYS A 126 -3.37 -9.87 -1.94
N LEU A 127 -2.16 -9.32 -2.07
CA LEU A 127 -0.91 -10.00 -1.70
C LEU A 127 -0.89 -10.42 -0.23
N LYS A 128 -1.39 -9.58 0.70
CA LYS A 128 -1.49 -9.95 2.12
C LYS A 128 -2.46 -11.10 2.36
N VAL A 129 -3.60 -11.14 1.66
CA VAL A 129 -4.58 -12.22 1.78
C VAL A 129 -4.01 -13.52 1.22
N GLU A 130 -3.36 -13.47 0.07
CA GLU A 130 -2.71 -14.63 -0.55
C GLU A 130 -1.58 -15.18 0.31
N PHE A 131 -0.74 -14.31 0.90
CA PHE A 131 0.32 -14.72 1.80
C PHE A 131 -0.24 -15.44 3.04
N LYS A 132 -1.29 -14.90 3.66
CA LYS A 132 -1.95 -15.55 4.80
C LYS A 132 -2.55 -16.92 4.43
N LYS A 133 -3.15 -17.04 3.25
CA LYS A 133 -3.67 -18.32 2.75
C LYS A 133 -2.57 -19.35 2.56
N LYS A 134 -1.45 -18.97 1.93
CA LYS A 134 -0.29 -19.86 1.73
C LYS A 134 0.31 -20.31 3.06
N LEU A 135 0.38 -19.42 4.04
CA LEU A 135 0.87 -19.74 5.38
C LEU A 135 -0.04 -20.75 6.10
N ALA A 136 -1.36 -20.51 6.08
CA ALA A 136 -2.34 -21.42 6.66
C ALA A 136 -2.34 -22.80 5.98
N GLU A 137 -2.15 -22.85 4.65
CA GLU A 137 -2.06 -24.10 3.90
C GLU A 137 -0.77 -24.87 4.25
N GLN A 138 0.36 -24.19 4.43
CA GLN A 138 1.60 -24.82 4.91
C GLN A 138 1.44 -25.36 6.35
N GLU A 139 0.77 -24.63 7.23
CA GLU A 139 0.50 -25.09 8.60
C GLU A 139 -0.42 -26.32 8.60
N GLN A 140 -1.43 -26.36 7.73
CA GLN A 140 -2.30 -27.53 7.59
C GLN A 140 -1.57 -28.77 7.05
N LYS A 141 -0.63 -28.59 6.12
CA LYS A 141 0.19 -29.70 5.58
C LYS A 141 1.17 -30.29 6.62
N LYS A 142 1.50 -29.54 7.68
CA LYS A 142 2.40 -29.98 8.76
C LYS A 142 1.70 -30.70 9.92
N LYS A 143 0.37 -30.71 9.97
CA LYS A 143 -0.39 -31.34 11.07
C LYS A 143 -0.43 -32.86 10.92
N THR A 144 -0.23 -33.58 12.03
CA THR A 144 -0.35 -35.04 12.05
C THR A 144 -1.81 -35.48 12.00
N PRO A 145 -2.12 -36.73 11.58
CA PRO A 145 -3.50 -37.22 11.45
C PRO A 145 -4.31 -37.14 12.76
N GLU A 146 -3.64 -37.29 13.90
CA GLU A 146 -4.24 -37.22 15.24
C GLU A 146 -4.62 -35.79 15.62
N GLN A 147 -3.77 -34.81 15.32
CA GLN A 147 -4.06 -33.38 15.52
C GLN A 147 -5.26 -32.92 14.69
N ILE A 148 -5.42 -33.47 13.48
CA ILE A 148 -6.57 -33.16 12.61
C ILE A 148 -7.88 -33.70 13.22
N ARG A 149 -7.85 -34.87 13.89
CA ARG A 149 -9.02 -35.43 14.56
C ARG A 149 -9.41 -34.59 15.77
N ALA A 150 -8.46 -34.23 16.62
CA ALA A 150 -8.69 -33.35 17.77
C ALA A 150 -9.23 -31.96 17.37
N GLU A 151 -8.74 -31.39 16.26
CA GLU A 151 -9.27 -30.13 15.72
C GLU A 151 -10.71 -30.28 15.20
N LYS A 152 -11.06 -31.41 14.58
CA LYS A 152 -12.43 -31.71 14.13
C LYS A 152 -13.38 -31.93 15.31
N GLU A 153 -12.94 -32.64 16.35
CA GLU A 153 -13.70 -32.88 17.58
C GLU A 153 -13.96 -31.57 18.33
N SER A 154 -12.93 -30.76 18.55
CA SER A 154 -13.08 -29.44 19.16
C SER A 154 -13.98 -28.51 18.33
N ALA A 155 -13.86 -28.53 17.00
CA ALA A 155 -14.76 -27.79 16.12
C ALA A 155 -16.21 -28.30 16.17
N PHE A 156 -16.42 -29.59 16.37
CA PHE A 156 -17.75 -30.19 16.55
C PHE A 156 -18.38 -29.73 17.88
N HIS A 157 -17.66 -29.85 19.00
CA HIS A 157 -18.10 -29.36 20.30
C HIS A 157 -18.38 -27.86 20.29
N ALA A 158 -17.55 -27.05 19.62
CA ALA A 158 -17.79 -25.62 19.48
C ALA A 158 -19.07 -25.31 18.68
N ARG A 159 -19.39 -26.11 17.65
CA ARG A 159 -20.65 -25.99 16.89
C ARG A 159 -21.84 -26.42 17.71
N GLU A 160 -21.70 -27.48 18.49
CA GLU A 160 -22.73 -28.01 19.37
C GLU A 160 -23.08 -27.00 20.47
N ALA A 161 -22.09 -26.43 21.15
CA ALA A 161 -22.28 -25.36 22.12
C ALA A 161 -22.98 -24.13 21.52
N LYS A 162 -22.64 -23.75 20.27
CA LYS A 162 -23.34 -22.67 19.55
C LYS A 162 -24.78 -23.02 19.20
N ARG A 163 -25.08 -24.29 18.90
CA ARG A 163 -26.45 -24.76 18.66
C ARG A 163 -27.26 -24.80 19.95
N ALA A 164 -26.67 -25.25 21.05
CA ALA A 164 -27.30 -25.26 22.36
C ALA A 164 -27.66 -23.83 22.84
N ARG A 165 -26.81 -22.84 22.54
CA ARG A 165 -27.07 -21.42 22.83
C ARG A 165 -28.09 -20.77 21.89
N LYS A 166 -28.44 -21.39 20.76
CA LYS A 166 -29.51 -20.88 19.89
C LYS A 166 -30.86 -21.35 20.45
N GLY A 167 -31.61 -20.41 21.03
CA GLY A 167 -32.96 -20.69 21.54
C GLY A 167 -33.85 -21.40 20.51
N LYS A 168 -34.67 -22.34 20.98
CA LYS A 168 -35.70 -23.00 20.15
C LYS A 168 -36.64 -21.92 19.62
N LYS A 169 -36.89 -21.91 18.30
CA LYS A 169 -37.91 -21.00 17.73
C LYS A 169 -39.26 -21.36 18.34
N ILE A 170 -39.91 -20.40 18.99
CA ILE A 170 -41.26 -20.57 19.53
C ILE A 170 -42.19 -20.91 18.37
N ARG A 171 -42.88 -22.05 18.47
CA ARG A 171 -43.91 -22.47 17.52
C ARG A 171 -45.21 -21.82 17.97
N ALA A 172 -45.84 -21.01 17.12
CA ALA A 172 -46.87 -20.04 17.53
C ALA A 172 -48.26 -20.62 17.82
N VAL A 173 -48.45 -21.95 17.78
CA VAL A 173 -49.74 -22.58 18.07
C VAL A 173 -49.49 -23.87 18.86
N VAL A 174 -50.07 -23.91 20.06
CA VAL A 174 -50.29 -25.11 20.88
C VAL A 174 -51.80 -25.34 20.81
N GLU A 175 -52.25 -26.32 20.04
CA GLU A 175 -53.64 -26.78 20.08
C GLU A 175 -53.75 -27.90 21.11
N TYR A 176 -54.73 -27.80 22.01
CA TYR A 176 -55.09 -28.82 23.00
C TYR A 176 -55.76 -30.02 22.31
N ASP A 177 -55.52 -31.20 22.86
CA ASP A 177 -55.70 -32.53 22.26
C ASP A 177 -57.12 -32.91 21.78
N THR A 178 -57.19 -33.56 20.61
CA THR A 178 -58.13 -34.67 20.34
C THR A 178 -57.40 -35.80 19.59
N PRO A 179 -57.70 -37.07 19.91
CA PRO A 179 -56.77 -38.17 19.73
C PRO A 179 -56.90 -38.82 18.35
N GLY A 180 -55.75 -39.14 17.74
CA GLY A 180 -55.70 -40.09 16.64
C GLY A 180 -54.92 -39.63 15.43
N ARG A 181 -53.93 -40.47 15.09
CA ARG A 181 -53.47 -40.77 13.72
C ARG A 181 -52.55 -39.76 13.02
N SER A 182 -51.29 -40.18 13.01
CA SER A 182 -50.39 -40.28 11.85
C SER A 182 -50.12 -39.04 11.00
N ASN A 183 -48.86 -38.61 11.10
CA ASN A 183 -47.93 -38.31 10.01
C ASN A 183 -48.51 -38.48 8.58
N MET A 184 -48.79 -37.38 7.88
CA MET A 184 -48.72 -37.30 6.41
C MET A 184 -48.86 -35.85 5.90
N GLY A 185 -47.92 -35.44 5.05
CA GLY A 185 -48.24 -34.87 3.74
C GLY A 185 -48.91 -33.50 3.60
N ARG A 186 -48.10 -32.56 3.08
CA ARG A 186 -48.40 -31.66 1.94
C ARG A 186 -49.27 -30.40 2.12
N ASN A 187 -48.57 -29.27 1.92
CA ASN A 187 -48.85 -28.15 1.00
C ASN A 187 -50.29 -27.64 0.84
N SER A 188 -50.50 -26.34 1.10
CA SER A 188 -50.64 -25.30 0.05
C SER A 188 -51.22 -23.97 0.60
N ALA A 189 -50.76 -22.85 0.01
CA ALA A 189 -51.34 -21.48 0.04
C ALA A 189 -51.38 -20.76 1.43
N LYS A 190 -51.27 -19.43 1.60
CA LYS A 190 -51.25 -18.20 0.80
C LYS A 190 -50.46 -17.18 1.64
N ASN A 191 -49.34 -16.65 1.16
CA ASN A 191 -49.18 -15.28 0.68
C ASN A 191 -49.60 -14.13 1.64
N SER A 192 -48.62 -13.55 2.35
CA SER A 192 -48.52 -12.09 2.54
C SER A 192 -47.05 -11.70 2.79
N LYS A 193 -46.26 -11.63 1.70
CA LYS A 193 -44.88 -11.10 1.77
C LYS A 193 -44.95 -9.60 2.07
N LYS A 194 -44.89 -9.21 3.36
CA LYS A 194 -44.46 -7.86 3.76
C LYS A 194 -43.14 -7.58 3.05
N LYS A 195 -43.16 -6.69 2.05
CA LYS A 195 -41.96 -6.22 1.36
C LYS A 195 -41.03 -5.63 2.41
N LYS A 196 -39.85 -6.25 2.60
CA LYS A 196 -38.81 -5.67 3.46
C LYS A 196 -38.41 -4.33 2.83
N LYS A 197 -38.45 -3.25 3.63
CA LYS A 197 -37.96 -1.92 3.22
C LYS A 197 -36.49 -2.10 2.75
N SER A 198 -36.17 -1.62 1.54
CA SER A 198 -34.80 -1.73 1.02
C SER A 198 -33.89 -0.81 1.82
N SER A 199 -32.79 -1.35 2.36
CA SER A 199 -31.73 -0.53 2.92
C SER A 199 -31.03 0.25 1.80
N PHE A 200 -30.46 1.41 2.12
CA PHE A 200 -29.66 2.21 1.19
C PHE A 200 -28.56 1.36 0.52
N THR A 201 -27.91 0.50 1.30
CA THR A 201 -26.90 -0.44 0.79
C THR A 201 -27.47 -1.43 -0.22
N SER A 202 -28.68 -1.95 0.01
CA SER A 202 -29.35 -2.87 -0.91
C SER A 202 -29.76 -2.20 -2.23
N GLN A 203 -30.03 -0.89 -2.23
CA GLN A 203 -30.33 -0.17 -3.46
C GLN A 203 -29.09 -0.01 -4.35
N LEU A 204 -27.91 0.15 -3.76
CA LEU A 204 -26.66 0.32 -4.50
C LEU A 204 -26.08 -1.00 -5.00
N THR A 205 -26.24 -2.10 -4.26
CA THR A 205 -25.63 -3.39 -4.60
C THR A 205 -26.53 -4.31 -5.44
N ASN A 206 -27.77 -3.89 -5.75
CA ASN A 206 -28.71 -4.73 -6.50
C ASN A 206 -28.50 -4.60 -8.01
N VAL A 207 -27.88 -5.63 -8.59
CA VAL A 207 -27.62 -5.74 -10.04
C VAL A 207 -28.74 -6.46 -10.81
N GLY A 208 -29.91 -6.66 -10.20
CA GLY A 208 -31.05 -7.27 -10.88
C GLY A 208 -31.54 -6.41 -12.05
N SER A 209 -31.99 -7.07 -13.13
CA SER A 209 -32.45 -6.39 -14.35
C SER A 209 -33.51 -5.32 -14.10
N LYS A 210 -34.41 -5.53 -13.12
CA LYS A 210 -35.42 -4.55 -12.69
C LYS A 210 -34.82 -3.33 -11.96
N ALA A 211 -33.77 -3.52 -11.16
CA ALA A 211 -33.09 -2.42 -10.48
C ALA A 211 -32.32 -1.56 -11.50
N ILE A 212 -31.59 -2.20 -12.42
CA ILE A 212 -30.86 -1.50 -13.50
C ILE A 212 -31.82 -0.69 -14.38
N LYS A 213 -32.98 -1.26 -14.76
CA LYS A 213 -34.00 -0.53 -15.54
C LYS A 213 -34.52 0.71 -14.80
N ARG A 214 -34.75 0.61 -13.49
CA ARG A 214 -35.19 1.76 -12.66
C ARG A 214 -34.13 2.85 -12.59
N TYR A 215 -32.84 2.52 -12.45
CA TYR A 215 -31.77 3.52 -12.48
C TYR A 215 -31.62 4.19 -13.85
N ARG A 216 -31.74 3.43 -14.94
CA ARG A 216 -31.57 3.96 -16.30
C ARG A 216 -32.75 4.80 -16.79
N TYR A 217 -33.98 4.38 -16.48
CA TYR A 217 -35.18 4.95 -17.08
C TYR A 217 -36.09 5.68 -16.09
N GLY A 218 -35.77 5.61 -14.79
CA GLY A 218 -36.54 6.16 -13.68
C GLY A 218 -37.55 5.17 -13.09
N PRO A 219 -38.26 5.55 -12.02
CA PRO A 219 -39.34 4.76 -11.43
C PRO A 219 -40.44 4.42 -12.43
N ASP A 220 -41.11 3.29 -12.22
CA ASP A 220 -42.17 2.78 -13.12
C ASP A 220 -43.57 3.25 -12.69
N ASP A 221 -43.64 4.44 -12.09
CA ASP A 221 -44.86 5.00 -11.52
C ASP A 221 -45.60 5.86 -12.56
N ALA A 222 -46.94 5.86 -12.51
CA ALA A 222 -47.78 6.54 -13.50
C ALA A 222 -47.50 8.05 -13.58
N GLU A 223 -47.30 8.69 -12.43
CA GLU A 223 -46.95 10.11 -12.33
C GLU A 223 -45.60 10.42 -13.00
N PHE A 224 -44.59 9.59 -12.76
CA PHE A 224 -43.26 9.78 -13.37
C PHE A 224 -43.32 9.63 -14.90
N ARG A 225 -44.12 8.69 -15.41
CA ARG A 225 -44.34 8.52 -16.86
C ARG A 225 -45.06 9.72 -17.48
N GLN A 226 -46.05 10.29 -16.80
CA GLN A 226 -46.75 11.50 -17.26
C GLN A 226 -45.80 12.71 -17.27
N ALA A 227 -45.04 12.93 -16.19
CA ALA A 227 -44.06 14.02 -16.11
C ALA A 227 -42.96 13.91 -17.18
N LYS A 228 -42.48 12.68 -17.44
CA LYS A 228 -41.49 12.42 -18.50
C LYS A 228 -42.04 12.76 -19.90
N ARG A 229 -43.31 12.40 -20.17
CA ARG A 229 -43.99 12.75 -21.44
C ARG A 229 -44.21 14.25 -21.57
N ALA A 230 -44.63 14.93 -20.52
CA ALA A 230 -44.82 16.38 -20.51
C ALA A 230 -43.51 17.13 -20.81
N LYS A 231 -42.37 16.69 -20.23
CA LYS A 231 -41.06 17.28 -20.55
C LYS A 231 -40.63 17.06 -22.00
N MET A 232 -40.91 15.89 -22.58
CA MET A 232 -40.62 15.61 -23.99
C MET A 232 -41.41 16.56 -24.91
N GLN A 233 -42.71 16.74 -24.66
CA GLN A 233 -43.57 17.63 -25.45
C GLN A 233 -43.13 19.10 -25.34
N GLN A 234 -42.73 19.57 -24.14
CA GLN A 234 -42.15 20.91 -23.99
C GLN A 234 -40.84 21.09 -24.76
N GLY A 235 -40.02 20.03 -24.84
CA GLY A 235 -38.79 20.01 -25.63
C GLY A 235 -39.06 20.13 -27.13
N GLU A 236 -40.05 19.39 -27.64
CA GLU A 236 -40.46 19.45 -29.06
C GLU A 236 -41.04 20.82 -29.44
N ILE A 237 -41.88 21.39 -28.58
CA ILE A 237 -42.42 22.75 -28.77
C ILE A 237 -41.29 23.80 -28.80
N ARG A 238 -40.28 23.66 -27.93
CA ARG A 238 -39.08 24.52 -27.95
C ARG A 238 -38.24 24.34 -29.21
N GLN A 239 -38.13 23.13 -29.75
CA GLN A 239 -37.40 22.90 -31.00
C GLN A 239 -38.15 23.43 -32.22
N GLN A 240 -39.47 23.31 -32.27
CA GLN A 240 -40.29 23.89 -33.35
C GLN A 240 -40.23 25.43 -33.34
N LYS A 241 -40.22 26.07 -32.16
CA LYS A 241 -40.02 27.53 -32.02
C LYS A 241 -38.61 28.01 -32.39
N ARG A 242 -37.61 27.13 -32.48
CA ARG A 242 -36.25 27.46 -32.94
C ARG A 242 -36.04 27.23 -34.45
N ARG A 243 -37.01 26.60 -35.13
CA ARG A 243 -36.95 26.27 -36.57
C ARG A 243 -37.88 27.16 -37.43
N LYS A 244 -38.62 28.07 -36.81
CA LYS A 244 -39.26 29.23 -37.45
C LYS A 244 -38.42 30.47 -37.13
#